data_AF-A0A455UNA8-F1
#
_entry.id   AF-A0A455UNA8-F1
#
_cell.length_a   1.000
_cell.length_b   1.000
_cell.length_c   1.000
_cell.angle_alpha   90.00
_cell.angle_beta   90.00
_cell.angle_gamma   90.00
#
_symmetry.space_group_name_H-M   'P 1'
#
loop_
_entity.id
_entity.type
_entity.pdbx_description
1 polymer ?
#
loop_
_entity_poly.entity_id
_entity_poly.type
_entity_poly.pdbx_seq_one_letter_code
_entity_poly.pdbx_strand_id
1 'polypeptide(L)' 'MRCRDGVVRIIDVGGSYKELCELLGGQELRFDPNHPVSLNPFWGIKGKQRYDDDEGGSEIAEMIPVLKDAISQMAFP' A
#
# COMPACT_ATOMS: atom_id res chain seq x y z
N MET A 1 13.01 28.29 -8.24
CA MET A 1 11.60 28.07 -7.87
C MET A 1 11.61 27.43 -6.47
N ARG A 2 11.13 28.11 -5.43
CA ARG A 2 11.18 27.59 -4.05
C ARG A 2 9.82 26.98 -3.70
N CYS A 3 9.72 25.65 -3.78
CA CYS A 3 8.61 24.90 -3.19
C CYS A 3 9.03 24.56 -1.75
N ARG A 4 8.24 24.96 -0.74
CA ARG A 4 8.48 24.62 0.67
C ARG A 4 8.08 23.16 0.91
N ASP A 5 9.05 22.26 1.11
CA ASP A 5 8.96 20.89 1.66
C ASP A 5 7.62 20.13 1.48
N GLY A 6 6.94 20.36 0.36
CA GLY A 6 5.58 19.92 0.12
C GLY A 6 5.61 18.54 -0.49
N VAL A 7 4.82 17.62 0.07
CA VAL A 7 4.67 16.28 -0.50
C VAL A 7 3.45 16.28 -1.41
N VAL A 8 3.67 15.96 -2.69
CA VAL A 8 2.62 15.78 -3.69
C VAL A 8 2.46 14.29 -3.96
N ARG A 9 1.22 13.80 -3.96
CA ARG A 9 0.85 12.44 -4.36
C ARG A 9 -0.20 12.53 -5.45
N ILE A 10 0.02 11.83 -6.57
CA ILE A 10 -0.83 11.91 -7.77
C ILE A 10 -1.33 10.51 -8.11
N ILE A 11 -2.64 10.38 -8.36
CA ILE A 11 -3.21 9.20 -9.00
C ILE A 11 -3.20 9.46 -10.51
N ASP A 12 -2.15 9.02 -11.19
CA ASP A 12 -1.91 9.33 -12.60
C ASP A 12 -2.54 8.29 -13.53
N VAL A 13 -3.84 8.43 -13.76
CA VAL A 13 -4.56 7.64 -14.78
C VAL A 13 -4.19 8.18 -16.17
N GLY A 14 -3.42 7.40 -16.93
CA GLY A 14 -2.95 7.76 -18.28
C GLY A 14 -1.46 8.10 -18.39
N GLY A 15 -0.78 8.34 -17.27
CA GLY A 15 0.69 8.48 -17.23
C GLY A 15 1.22 9.88 -17.62
N SER A 16 0.36 10.89 -17.62
CA SER A 16 0.70 12.26 -18.05
C SER A 16 1.71 12.96 -17.15
N TYR A 17 1.87 12.52 -15.90
CA TYR A 17 2.79 13.08 -14.92
C TYR A 17 4.10 12.29 -14.80
N LYS A 18 4.28 11.21 -15.55
CA LYS A 18 5.47 10.35 -15.47
C LYS A 18 6.77 11.14 -15.67
N GLU A 19 6.87 11.88 -16.76
CA GLU A 19 8.09 12.66 -17.10
C GLU A 19 8.36 13.75 -16.06
N LEU A 20 7.31 14.40 -15.55
CA LEU A 20 7.44 15.39 -14.49
C LEU A 20 7.92 14.77 -13.18
N CYS A 21 7.38 13.60 -12.82
CA CYS A 21 7.78 12.85 -11.63
C CYS A 21 9.27 12.50 -11.70
N GLU A 22 9.73 11.98 -12.84
CA GLU A 22 11.14 11.65 -13.09
C GLU A 22 12.03 12.90 -13.03
N LEU A 23 11.64 14.00 -13.70
CA LEU A 23 12.37 15.27 -13.72
C LEU A 23 12.58 15.84 -12.31
N LEU A 24 11.60 15.68 -11.43
CA LEU A 24 11.64 16.17 -10.05
C LEU A 24 12.30 15.18 -9.08
N GLY A 25 12.79 14.03 -9.54
CA GLY A 25 13.36 12.98 -8.69
C GLY A 25 12.32 12.29 -7.81
N GLY A 26 11.05 12.31 -8.22
CA GLY A 26 9.95 11.60 -7.56
C GLY A 26 9.99 10.10 -7.80
N GLN A 27 9.07 9.39 -7.15
CA GLN A 27 8.91 7.94 -7.30
C GLN A 27 7.60 7.64 -8.02
N GLU A 28 7.70 6.95 -9.16
CA GLU A 28 6.54 6.35 -9.83
C GLU A 28 6.23 4.97 -9.21
N LEU A 29 4.97 4.77 -8.80
CA LEU A 29 4.43 3.45 -8.47
C LEU A 29 3.48 3.03 -9.59
N ARG A 30 3.90 2.07 -10.40
CA ARG A 30 3.14 1.56 -11.55
C ARG A 30 2.80 0.09 -11.36
N PHE A 31 1.53 -0.25 -11.57
CA PHE A 31 1.08 -1.63 -11.60
C PHE A 31 1.24 -2.20 -13.02
N ASP A 32 2.38 -2.81 -13.30
CA ASP A 32 2.67 -3.53 -14.55
C ASP A 32 2.43 -5.03 -14.34
N PRO A 33 1.65 -5.72 -15.18
CA PRO A 33 1.50 -7.18 -15.13
C PRO A 33 2.81 -7.97 -15.21
N ASN A 34 3.82 -7.44 -15.92
CA ASN A 34 5.14 -8.07 -16.04
C ASN A 34 6.04 -7.81 -14.82
N HIS A 35 5.76 -6.74 -14.08
CA HIS A 35 6.50 -6.32 -12.88
C HIS A 35 5.49 -5.99 -11.77
N PRO A 36 4.82 -7.00 -11.21
CA PRO A 36 3.71 -6.78 -10.30
C PRO A 36 4.18 -6.11 -9.02
N VAL A 37 3.49 -5.02 -8.65
CA VAL A 37 3.70 -4.31 -7.39
C VAL A 37 2.48 -4.52 -6.50
N SER A 38 2.70 -4.87 -5.23
CA SER A 38 1.62 -5.02 -4.25
C SER A 38 1.52 -3.76 -3.40
N LEU A 39 0.40 -3.04 -3.50
CA LEU A 39 -0.01 -2.03 -2.52
C LEU A 39 -0.94 -2.66 -1.47
N ASN A 40 -0.63 -3.90 -1.05
CA ASN A 40 -1.36 -4.53 0.03
C ASN A 40 -1.12 -3.72 1.32
N PRO A 41 -2.16 -3.11 1.92
CA PRO A 41 -2.01 -2.32 3.15
C PRO A 41 -1.51 -3.16 4.33
N PHE A 42 -1.52 -4.49 4.21
CA PHE A 42 -1.06 -5.45 5.22
C PHE A 42 0.33 -6.05 4.92
N TRP A 43 1.02 -5.62 3.87
CA TRP A 43 2.32 -6.18 3.45
C TRP A 43 3.39 -6.21 4.57
N GLY A 44 3.33 -5.25 5.50
CA GLY A 44 4.30 -5.13 6.60
C GLY A 44 3.96 -5.91 7.87
N ILE A 45 2.78 -6.52 7.97
CA ILE A 45 2.35 -7.20 9.19
C ILE A 45 2.88 -8.64 9.15
N LYS A 46 3.91 -8.94 9.96
CA LYS A 46 4.51 -10.27 10.08
C LYS A 46 3.88 -11.03 11.24
N GLY A 47 3.26 -12.17 10.96
CA GLY A 47 2.61 -12.96 12.00
C GLY A 47 3.68 -13.56 12.89
N LYS A 48 3.66 -13.26 14.19
CA LYS A 48 4.26 -14.20 15.14
C LYS A 48 3.40 -15.45 15.08
N GLN A 49 3.94 -16.55 14.55
CA GLN A 49 3.37 -17.87 14.79
C GLN A 49 3.38 -18.07 16.30
N ARG A 50 2.20 -18.24 16.91
CA ARG A 50 2.09 -18.69 18.29
C ARG A 50 2.39 -20.18 18.27
N TYR A 51 3.67 -20.52 18.45
CA TYR A 51 4.16 -21.89 18.64
C TYR A 51 3.88 -22.86 17.46
N ASP A 52 4.79 -23.81 17.23
CA ASP A 52 4.75 -24.69 16.04
C ASP A 52 3.62 -25.75 16.08
N ASP A 53 2.87 -25.85 17.19
CA ASP A 53 1.88 -26.91 17.47
C ASP A 53 0.41 -26.42 17.56
N ASP A 54 0.12 -25.13 17.36
CA ASP A 54 -1.25 -24.59 17.49
C ASP A 54 -1.95 -24.54 16.12
N GLU A 55 -3.08 -25.26 15.96
CA GLU A 55 -3.99 -25.16 14.81
C GLU A 55 -4.66 -23.77 14.69
N GLY A 56 -4.38 -22.85 15.63
CA GLY A 56 -4.84 -21.47 15.64
C GLY A 56 -3.94 -20.57 14.79
N GLY A 57 -4.50 -19.98 13.73
CA GLY A 57 -3.78 -19.08 12.82
C GLY A 57 -3.10 -17.90 13.54
N SER A 58 -2.07 -17.33 12.91
CA SER A 58 -1.31 -16.18 13.47
C SER A 58 -2.22 -15.05 13.97
N GLU A 59 -1.82 -14.30 15.01
CA GLU A 59 -2.59 -13.17 15.58
C GLU A 59 -3.11 -12.18 14.51
N ILE A 60 -2.39 -12.06 13.38
CA ILE A 60 -2.80 -11.25 12.23
C ILE A 60 -4.04 -11.82 11.54
N ALA A 61 -4.10 -13.14 11.35
CA ALA A 61 -5.23 -13.80 10.72
C ALA A 61 -6.53 -13.54 11.48
N GLU A 62 -6.46 -13.43 12.81
CA GLU A 62 -7.59 -13.09 13.67
C GLU A 62 -8.00 -11.61 13.55
N MET A 63 -7.06 -10.69 13.32
CA MET A 63 -7.31 -9.25 13.21
C MET A 63 -7.69 -8.78 11.79
N ILE A 64 -7.33 -9.55 10.76
CA ILE A 64 -7.60 -9.25 9.34
C ILE A 64 -9.09 -8.95 9.05
N PRO A 65 -10.08 -9.69 9.60
CA PRO A 65 -11.50 -9.42 9.35
C PRO A 65 -11.92 -8.01 9.82
N VAL A 66 -11.48 -7.60 11.01
CA VAL A 66 -11.79 -6.28 11.59
C VAL A 66 -11.12 -5.17 10.79
N LEU A 67 -9.85 -5.37 10.42
CA LEU A 67 -9.10 -4.40 9.61
C LEU A 67 -9.72 -4.22 8.22
N LYS A 68 -10.19 -5.31 7.59
CA LYS A 68 -10.89 -5.24 6.30
C LYS A 68 -12.20 -4.46 6.39
N ASP A 69 -12.96 -4.63 7.46
CA ASP A 69 -14.22 -3.91 7.66
C ASP A 69 -13.99 -2.40 7.84
N ALA A 70 -13.04 -2.03 8.71
CA ALA A 70 -12.68 -0.62 8.94
C ALA A 70 -12.20 0.08 7.66
N ILE A 71 -11.38 -0.60 6.84
CA ILE A 71 -10.91 -0.03 5.55
C ILE A 71 -12.07 0.10 4.56
N SER A 72 -12.99 -0.85 4.54
CA SER A 72 -14.17 -0.80 3.66
C SER A 72 -15.06 0.40 3.98
N GLN A 73 -15.27 0.70 5.26
CA GLN A 73 -16.03 1.87 5.70
C GLN A 73 -15.35 3.20 5.32
N MET A 74 -14.01 3.26 5.33
CA MET A 74 -13.27 4.47 4.91
C MET A 74 -13.25 4.65 3.38
N ALA A 75 -13.40 3.57 2.61
CA ALA A 75 -13.40 3.62 1.15
C ALA A 75 -14.75 4.10 0.57
N PHE A 76 -15.85 3.97 1.33
CA PHE A 76 -17.20 4.35 0.93
C PHE A 76 -17.85 5.23 2.01
N PRO A 77 -17.50 6.52 2.11
CA PRO A 77 -18.11 7.46 3.05
C PRO A 77 -19.56 7.82 2.70
#